data_AF-T0YL88-F1
#
_entry.id   AF-T0YL88-F1
#
_cell.length_a   1.000
_cell.length_b   1.000
_cell.length_c   1.000
_cell.angle_alpha   90.00
_cell.angle_beta   90.00
_cell.angle_gamma   90.00
#
_symmetry.space_group_name_H-M   'P 1'
#
loop_
_entity.id
_entity.type
_entity.pdbx_description
1 polymer ?
#
loop_
_entity_poly.entity_id
_entity_poly.type
_entity_poly.pdbx_seq_one_letter_code
_entity_poly.pdbx_strand_id
1 'polypeptide(L)'
;MRHILVDEFQDTSSAQTELLAKLTAGWEPGDGRTLFVVGDPMQSIYMFREAEVGCFLAVRDRGIGALRLTPLHLQRNFRSVPALVEWCNGTFRRLFPAADDLRESAVSFSPSIPALQGGQSGTAVELRLFGSGDHRAEIAAVVERIAALKGADPQASIAVLVAARRHAEHLITALQARAVEAIGVHLVPLQALAVVRDLVALTRALCHLGDRTAWLAVLRAPWCGASLAT
;
A
#
# COMPACT_ATOMS: atom_id res chain seq x y z
N MET A 1 12.63 -24.52 -9.53
CA MET A 1 11.97 -23.23 -9.85
C MET A 1 12.59 -22.72 -11.15
N ARG A 2 11.80 -22.49 -12.21
CA ARG A 2 12.33 -22.08 -13.53
C ARG A 2 12.20 -20.57 -13.76
N HIS A 3 11.12 -19.96 -13.27
CA HIS A 3 10.85 -18.55 -13.46
C HIS A 3 10.51 -17.92 -12.11
N ILE A 4 11.07 -16.75 -11.83
CA ILE A 4 10.78 -15.93 -10.66
C ILE A 4 10.25 -14.59 -11.15
N LEU A 5 9.07 -14.20 -10.66
CA LEU A 5 8.48 -12.90 -10.90
C LEU A 5 8.35 -12.21 -9.56
N VAL A 6 8.85 -10.99 -9.46
CA VAL A 6 8.76 -10.17 -8.24
C VAL A 6 8.11 -8.84 -8.62
N ASP A 7 7.02 -8.52 -7.94
CA ASP A 7 6.32 -7.24 -8.09
C ASP A 7 6.59 -6.36 -6.86
N GLU A 8 6.36 -5.06 -6.99
CA GLU A 8 6.61 -4.05 -5.94
C GLU A 8 8.05 -4.13 -5.36
N PHE A 9 9.04 -4.32 -6.23
CA PHE A 9 10.43 -4.53 -5.79
C PHE A 9 11.03 -3.34 -5.03
N GLN A 10 10.47 -2.14 -5.19
CA GLN A 10 10.89 -0.97 -4.40
C GLN A 10 10.67 -1.14 -2.89
N ASP A 11 9.77 -2.04 -2.48
CA ASP A 11 9.51 -2.38 -1.06
C ASP A 11 10.31 -3.62 -0.60
N THR A 12 11.26 -4.09 -1.41
CA THR A 12 12.06 -5.28 -1.10
C THR A 12 13.28 -4.92 -0.26
N SER A 13 13.40 -5.61 0.88
CA SER A 13 14.54 -5.47 1.80
C SER A 13 15.83 -6.12 1.27
N SER A 14 16.97 -5.75 1.84
CA SER A 14 18.27 -6.36 1.54
C SER A 14 18.29 -7.88 1.79
N ALA A 15 17.63 -8.35 2.85
CA ALA A 15 17.52 -9.77 3.17
C ALA A 15 16.70 -10.55 2.11
N GLN A 16 15.61 -9.96 1.61
CA GLN A 16 14.84 -10.55 0.51
C GLN A 16 15.63 -10.54 -0.81
N THR A 17 16.41 -9.48 -1.06
CA THR A 17 17.32 -9.41 -2.22
C THR A 17 18.41 -10.49 -2.14
N GLU A 18 18.97 -10.74 -0.95
CA GLU A 18 19.94 -11.82 -0.72
C GLU A 18 19.31 -13.20 -0.91
N LEU A 19 18.07 -13.39 -0.44
CA LEU A 19 17.31 -14.62 -0.69
C LEU A 19 17.15 -14.86 -2.20
N LEU A 20 16.79 -13.84 -2.97
CA LEU A 20 16.70 -13.95 -4.43
C LEU A 20 18.04 -14.35 -5.04
N ALA A 21 19.16 -13.75 -4.61
CA ALA A 21 20.49 -14.13 -5.08
C ALA A 21 20.85 -15.59 -4.76
N LYS A 22 20.41 -16.12 -3.61
CA LYS A 22 20.59 -17.53 -3.25
C LYS A 22 19.71 -18.46 -4.08
N LEU A 23 18.45 -18.09 -4.31
CA LEU A 23 17.51 -18.85 -5.14
C LEU A 23 17.96 -18.92 -6.61
N THR A 24 18.65 -17.88 -7.07
CA THR A 24 19.21 -17.80 -8.43
C THR A 24 20.69 -18.19 -8.50
N ALA A 25 21.26 -18.76 -7.43
CA ALA A 25 22.64 -19.22 -7.44
C ALA A 25 22.84 -20.32 -8.50
N GLY A 26 23.89 -20.17 -9.31
CA GLY A 26 24.21 -21.09 -10.41
C GLY A 26 23.26 -20.99 -11.61
N TRP A 27 22.50 -19.91 -11.74
CA TRP A 27 21.78 -19.57 -12.96
C TRP A 27 22.75 -18.95 -13.97
N GLU A 28 22.68 -19.41 -15.22
CA GLU A 28 23.54 -18.99 -16.32
C GLU A 28 22.69 -18.34 -17.42
N PRO A 29 23.23 -17.34 -18.13
CA PRO A 29 22.55 -16.76 -19.28
C PRO A 29 22.18 -17.83 -20.32
N GLY A 30 20.89 -17.93 -20.67
CA GLY A 30 20.40 -18.84 -21.70
C GLY A 30 20.09 -20.27 -21.25
N ASP A 31 20.17 -20.58 -19.96
CA ASP A 31 19.87 -21.91 -19.41
C ASP A 31 18.36 -22.23 -19.28
N GLY A 32 17.50 -21.33 -19.76
CA GLY A 32 16.04 -21.44 -19.72
C GLY A 32 15.38 -20.98 -18.41
N ARG A 33 16.15 -20.50 -17.42
CA ARG A 33 15.64 -19.90 -16.19
C ARG A 33 15.57 -18.38 -16.30
N THR A 34 14.55 -17.75 -15.71
CA THR A 34 14.35 -16.29 -15.81
C THR A 34 13.95 -15.63 -14.50
N LEU A 35 14.47 -14.44 -14.26
CA LEU A 35 14.10 -13.55 -13.17
C LEU A 35 13.53 -12.27 -13.79
N PHE A 36 12.30 -11.92 -13.44
CA PHE A 36 11.64 -10.70 -13.87
C PHE A 36 11.20 -9.91 -12.65
N VAL A 37 11.59 -8.65 -12.59
CA VAL A 37 11.38 -7.79 -11.43
C VAL A 37 10.68 -6.51 -11.91
N VAL A 38 9.61 -6.15 -11.22
CA VAL A 38 8.80 -4.96 -11.48
C VAL A 38 8.76 -4.11 -10.22
N GLY A 39 8.81 -2.80 -10.39
CA GLY A 39 8.64 -1.85 -9.30
C GLY A 39 8.73 -0.41 -9.81
N ASP A 40 8.36 0.53 -8.94
CA ASP A 40 8.45 1.96 -9.18
C ASP A 40 9.21 2.64 -8.03
N PRO A 41 10.45 3.09 -8.25
CA PRO A 41 11.22 3.74 -7.19
C PRO A 41 10.54 5.01 -6.65
N MET A 42 9.70 5.70 -7.44
CA MET A 42 8.96 6.89 -6.99
C MET A 42 7.83 6.55 -6.01
N GLN A 43 7.42 5.29 -5.91
CA GLN A 43 6.35 4.83 -5.03
C GLN A 43 6.86 4.21 -3.71
N SER A 44 8.16 4.30 -3.46
CA SER A 44 8.74 3.89 -2.17
C SER A 44 8.30 4.86 -1.05
N ILE A 45 7.13 4.59 -0.46
CA ILE A 45 6.52 5.42 0.59
C ILE A 45 6.94 5.03 2.02
N TYR A 46 7.71 3.96 2.19
CA TYR A 46 8.27 3.53 3.49
C TYR A 46 9.61 4.21 3.78
N MET A 47 9.59 5.54 3.91
CA MET A 47 10.78 6.38 4.20
C MET A 47 11.57 5.93 5.44
N PHE A 48 10.95 5.24 6.39
CA PHE A 48 11.62 4.66 7.57
C PHE A 48 12.57 3.50 7.23
N ARG A 49 12.63 3.08 5.97
CA ARG A 49 13.48 2.02 5.45
C ARG A 49 14.18 2.47 4.17
N GLU A 50 14.90 3.59 4.23
CA GLU A 50 15.76 4.16 3.16
C GLU A 50 16.56 3.09 2.36
N ALA A 51 16.89 1.95 2.97
CA ALA A 51 17.54 0.83 2.32
C ALA A 51 16.76 0.15 1.16
N GLU A 52 15.42 0.25 1.09
CA GLU A 52 14.60 -0.52 0.14
C GLU A 52 14.69 0.04 -1.30
N VAL A 53 14.55 1.36 -1.49
CA VAL A 53 14.74 1.98 -2.82
C VAL A 53 16.18 1.88 -3.32
N GLY A 54 17.16 1.93 -2.42
CA GLY A 54 18.56 1.70 -2.73
C GLY A 54 18.81 0.27 -3.27
N CYS A 55 18.08 -0.73 -2.75
CA CYS A 55 18.13 -2.10 -3.28
C CYS A 55 17.60 -2.14 -4.73
N PHE A 56 16.49 -1.47 -5.01
CA PHE A 56 15.95 -1.38 -6.37
C PHE A 56 16.97 -0.81 -7.36
N LEU A 57 17.57 0.34 -7.03
CA LEU A 57 18.56 0.99 -7.88
C LEU A 57 19.84 0.14 -8.03
N ALA A 58 20.31 -0.48 -6.94
CA ALA A 58 21.47 -1.38 -6.99
C ALA A 58 21.20 -2.60 -7.89
N VAL A 59 19.99 -3.16 -7.84
CA VAL A 59 19.57 -4.29 -8.69
C VAL A 59 19.43 -3.86 -10.14
N ARG A 60 18.88 -2.67 -10.41
CA ARG A 60 18.83 -2.08 -11.76
C ARG A 60 20.23 -1.94 -12.36
N ASP A 61 21.18 -1.42 -11.59
CA ASP A 61 22.50 -1.03 -12.09
C ASP A 61 23.52 -2.18 -12.06
N ARG A 62 23.41 -3.09 -11.10
CA ARG A 62 24.39 -4.17 -10.85
C ARG A 62 23.82 -5.58 -11.00
N GLY A 63 22.50 -5.72 -11.02
CA GLY A 63 21.82 -7.02 -11.04
C GLY A 63 21.73 -7.68 -9.65
N ILE A 64 21.39 -8.97 -9.64
CA ILE A 64 21.20 -9.78 -8.41
C ILE A 64 22.18 -10.96 -8.45
N GLY A 65 23.15 -10.98 -7.53
CA GLY A 65 24.21 -11.98 -7.52
C GLY A 65 25.03 -11.94 -8.81
N ALA A 66 25.07 -13.06 -9.54
CA ALA A 66 25.73 -13.17 -10.83
C ALA A 66 24.84 -12.74 -12.02
N LEU A 67 23.53 -12.59 -11.79
CA LEU A 67 22.59 -12.25 -12.86
C LEU A 67 22.63 -10.76 -13.16
N ARG A 68 22.86 -10.41 -14.43
CA ARG A 68 22.64 -9.06 -14.95
C ARG A 68 21.22 -8.95 -15.47
N LEU A 69 20.52 -7.90 -15.07
CA LEU A 69 19.16 -7.62 -15.51
C LEU A 69 19.19 -6.58 -16.63
N THR A 70 18.24 -6.67 -17.55
CA THR A 70 18.01 -5.64 -18.56
C THR A 70 16.95 -4.68 -18.04
N PRO A 71 17.30 -3.42 -17.74
CA PRO A 71 16.31 -2.46 -17.26
C PRO A 71 15.34 -2.11 -18.39
N LEU A 72 14.05 -2.17 -18.09
CA LEU A 72 12.97 -1.74 -18.97
C LEU A 72 12.26 -0.56 -18.34
N HIS A 73 12.06 0.51 -19.11
CA HIS A 73 11.39 1.71 -18.64
C HIS A 73 10.01 1.85 -19.28
N LEU A 74 8.96 1.79 -18.47
CA LEU A 74 7.58 1.91 -18.93
C LEU A 74 7.03 3.29 -18.55
N GLN A 75 6.75 4.12 -19.54
CA GLN A 75 6.25 5.49 -19.33
C GLN A 75 4.76 5.65 -19.61
N ARG A 76 4.13 4.69 -20.29
CA ARG A 76 2.72 4.82 -20.70
C ARG A 76 1.79 4.56 -19.52
N ASN A 77 0.95 5.55 -19.19
CA ASN A 77 -0.09 5.45 -18.17
C ASN A 77 -1.45 5.14 -18.84
N PHE A 78 -1.96 3.94 -18.55
CA PHE A 78 -3.28 3.47 -19.03
C PHE A 78 -4.38 3.59 -17.97
N ARG A 79 -4.04 4.04 -16.75
CA ARG A 79 -4.93 4.03 -15.59
C ARG A 79 -5.73 5.34 -15.45
N SER A 80 -5.13 6.46 -15.84
CA SER A 80 -5.60 7.79 -15.49
C SER A 80 -5.82 8.67 -16.71
N VAL A 81 -6.78 9.59 -16.60
CA VAL A 81 -7.09 10.57 -17.64
C VAL A 81 -5.90 11.52 -17.87
N PRO A 82 -5.70 12.05 -19.09
CA PRO A 82 -4.56 12.92 -19.41
C PRO A 82 -4.39 14.09 -18.46
N ALA A 83 -5.48 14.79 -18.11
CA ALA A 83 -5.43 15.95 -17.22
C ALA A 83 -4.86 15.64 -15.82
N LEU A 84 -5.15 14.46 -15.27
CA LEU A 84 -4.59 14.02 -13.98
C LEU A 84 -3.10 13.70 -14.13
N VAL A 85 -2.71 12.99 -15.19
CA VAL A 85 -1.30 12.64 -15.46
C VAL A 85 -0.45 13.90 -15.64
N GLU A 86 -0.93 14.87 -16.40
CA GLU A 86 -0.25 16.15 -16.65
C GLU A 86 -0.11 16.98 -15.37
N TRP A 87 -1.16 17.05 -14.55
CA TRP A 87 -1.11 17.74 -13.26
C TRP A 87 -0.09 17.09 -12.32
N CYS A 88 -0.07 15.75 -12.22
CA CYS A 88 0.92 15.02 -11.44
C CYS A 88 2.34 15.30 -11.95
N ASN A 89 2.57 15.20 -13.26
CA ASN A 89 3.88 15.48 -13.86
C ASN A 89 4.38 16.90 -13.56
N GLY A 90 3.52 17.92 -13.68
CA GLY A 90 3.89 19.30 -13.39
C GLY A 90 4.13 19.59 -11.91
N THR A 91 3.44 18.87 -11.02
CA THR A 91 3.59 19.02 -9.56
C THR A 91 4.84 18.32 -9.07
N PHE A 92 4.97 17.02 -9.33
CA PHE A 92 6.03 16.20 -8.76
C PHE A 92 7.40 16.47 -9.39
N ARG A 93 7.49 16.90 -10.65
CA ARG A 93 8.77 17.33 -11.26
C ARG A 93 9.49 18.41 -10.45
N ARG A 94 8.77 19.21 -9.66
CA ARG A 94 9.33 20.28 -8.80
C ARG A 94 9.71 19.80 -7.40
N LEU A 95 9.21 18.62 -6.98
CA LEU A 95 9.38 18.08 -5.64
C LEU A 95 10.51 17.05 -5.56
N PHE A 96 10.74 16.32 -6.65
CA PHE A 96 11.80 15.32 -6.74
C PHE A 96 13.14 15.93 -7.16
N PRO A 97 14.27 15.31 -6.78
CA PRO A 97 15.60 15.74 -7.18
C PRO A 97 15.83 15.60 -8.70
N ALA A 98 16.82 16.33 -9.20
CA ALA A 98 17.20 16.30 -10.62
C ALA A 98 17.89 14.98 -11.04
N ALA A 99 18.51 14.26 -10.10
CA ALA A 99 19.23 13.02 -10.35
C ALA A 99 19.01 12.03 -9.18
N ASP A 100 19.20 10.75 -9.46
CA ASP A 100 19.21 9.70 -8.44
C ASP A 100 20.41 9.91 -7.49
N ASP A 101 20.18 9.83 -6.18
CA ASP A 101 21.22 9.78 -5.16
C ASP A 101 21.04 8.53 -4.28
N LEU A 102 21.92 7.56 -4.48
CA LEU A 102 21.94 6.31 -3.71
C LEU A 102 22.28 6.49 -2.23
N ARG A 103 22.99 7.57 -1.86
CA ARG A 103 23.35 7.84 -0.46
C ARG A 103 22.19 8.39 0.33
N GLU A 104 21.38 9.23 -0.32
CA GLU A 104 20.18 9.82 0.26
C GLU A 104 18.91 9.01 -0.07
N SER A 105 19.06 7.88 -0.77
CA SER A 105 17.95 7.06 -1.26
C SER A 105 16.92 7.90 -2.04
N ALA A 106 17.41 8.90 -2.76
CA ALA A 106 16.62 9.85 -3.51
C ALA A 106 16.57 9.43 -4.98
N VAL A 107 15.40 9.53 -5.59
CA VAL A 107 15.17 9.08 -6.97
C VAL A 107 14.72 10.26 -7.81
N SER A 108 15.22 10.33 -9.04
CA SER A 108 14.78 11.36 -9.99
C SER A 108 13.36 11.09 -10.47
N PHE A 109 12.64 12.16 -10.77
CA PHE A 109 11.27 12.05 -11.28
C PHE A 109 11.25 11.47 -12.69
N SER A 110 10.48 10.40 -12.92
CA SER A 110 10.15 9.93 -14.25
C SER A 110 8.71 10.32 -14.64
N PRO A 111 8.53 11.12 -15.71
CA PRO A 111 7.20 11.52 -16.15
C PRO A 111 6.44 10.35 -16.79
N SER A 112 5.14 10.29 -16.51
CA SER A 112 4.21 9.39 -17.19
C SER A 112 3.62 10.05 -18.45
N ILE A 113 3.40 9.26 -19.50
CA ILE A 113 2.77 9.68 -20.76
C ILE A 113 1.35 9.08 -20.80
N PRO A 114 0.28 9.89 -20.86
CA PRO A 114 -1.06 9.35 -20.93
C PRO A 114 -1.27 8.52 -22.20
N ALA A 115 -1.93 7.37 -22.05
CA ALA A 115 -2.30 6.49 -23.15
C ALA A 115 -3.79 6.56 -23.49
N LEU A 116 -4.64 6.90 -22.50
CA LEU A 116 -6.07 7.12 -22.73
C LEU A 116 -6.27 8.36 -23.61
N GLN A 117 -7.19 8.25 -24.58
CA GLN A 117 -7.62 9.38 -25.40
C GLN A 117 -8.95 9.93 -24.90
N GLY A 118 -9.09 11.26 -24.86
CA GLY A 118 -10.29 11.95 -24.40
C GLY A 118 -10.14 12.51 -22.99
N GLY A 119 -10.48 13.79 -22.83
CA GLY A 119 -10.69 14.41 -21.53
C GLY A 119 -12.11 14.11 -21.07
N GLN A 120 -12.29 13.57 -19.87
CA GLN A 120 -13.59 13.61 -19.23
C GLN A 120 -14.06 15.06 -19.19
N SER A 121 -15.32 15.32 -19.55
CA SER A 121 -15.96 16.62 -19.29
C SER A 121 -16.08 16.81 -17.78
N GLY A 122 -15.11 17.49 -17.18
CA GLY A 122 -15.09 17.76 -15.74
C GLY A 122 -13.70 18.14 -15.23
N THR A 123 -13.67 18.72 -14.03
CA THR A 123 -12.42 19.05 -13.32
C THR A 123 -11.76 17.76 -12.84
N ALA A 124 -10.58 17.43 -13.39
CA ALA A 124 -9.83 16.24 -12.99
C ALA A 124 -9.14 16.37 -11.63
N VAL A 125 -8.75 17.59 -11.25
CA VAL A 125 -8.08 17.88 -9.97
C VAL A 125 -8.67 19.14 -9.36
N GLU A 126 -9.11 19.06 -8.10
CA GLU A 126 -9.63 20.18 -7.32
C GLU A 126 -8.82 20.27 -6.02
N LEU A 127 -8.26 21.45 -5.74
CA LEU A 127 -7.53 21.71 -4.51
C LEU A 127 -8.37 22.61 -3.60
N ARG A 128 -8.66 22.14 -2.39
CA ARG A 128 -9.30 22.93 -1.33
C ARG A 128 -8.33 23.08 -0.17
N LEU A 129 -8.10 24.32 0.23
CA LEU A 129 -7.19 24.66 1.33
C LEU A 129 -8.01 24.96 2.58
N PHE A 130 -7.59 24.36 3.70
CA PHE A 130 -8.18 24.59 5.02
C PHE A 130 -7.13 25.19 5.94
N GLY A 131 -7.56 26.04 6.88
CA GLY A 131 -6.67 26.61 7.88
C GLY A 131 -6.06 25.53 8.79
N SER A 132 -4.91 25.81 9.40
CA SER A 132 -4.29 24.87 10.35
C SER A 132 -5.25 24.56 11.51
N GLY A 133 -5.58 23.28 11.68
CA GLY A 133 -6.44 22.80 12.76
C GLY A 133 -7.94 22.77 12.43
N ASP A 134 -8.37 23.23 11.24
CA ASP A 134 -9.78 23.19 10.84
C ASP A 134 -10.19 21.84 10.23
N HIS A 135 -9.92 20.77 10.98
CA HIS A 135 -10.27 19.40 10.57
C HIS A 135 -11.78 19.20 10.42
N ARG A 136 -12.59 19.99 11.14
CA ARG A 136 -14.05 19.88 11.07
C ARG A 136 -14.57 20.40 9.74
N ALA A 137 -14.08 21.56 9.27
CA ALA A 137 -14.46 22.07 7.96
C ALA A 137 -13.95 21.17 6.82
N GLU A 138 -12.72 20.63 6.96
CA GLU A 138 -12.16 19.66 6.01
C GLU A 138 -13.08 18.43 5.87
N ILE A 139 -13.43 17.80 6.99
CA ILE A 139 -14.32 16.62 7.00
C ILE A 139 -15.69 16.97 6.40
N ALA A 140 -16.28 18.11 6.79
CA ALA A 140 -17.57 18.53 6.27
C ALA A 140 -17.54 18.71 4.74
N ALA A 141 -16.50 19.36 4.21
CA ALA A 141 -16.33 19.57 2.78
C ALA A 141 -16.12 18.26 2.01
N VAL A 142 -15.36 17.31 2.56
CA VAL A 142 -15.17 15.97 1.96
C VAL A 142 -16.50 15.22 1.92
N VAL A 143 -17.24 15.21 3.02
CA VAL A 143 -18.56 14.54 3.09
C VAL A 143 -19.56 15.16 2.11
N GLU A 144 -19.62 16.50 2.02
CA GLU A 144 -20.47 17.19 1.05
C GLU A 144 -20.08 16.86 -0.40
N ARG A 145 -18.78 16.78 -0.69
CA ARG A 145 -18.29 16.42 -2.02
C ARG A 145 -18.69 15.00 -2.39
N ILE A 146 -18.54 14.05 -1.46
CA ILE A 146 -18.94 12.66 -1.66
C ILE A 146 -20.45 12.57 -1.91
N ALA A 147 -21.26 13.25 -1.09
CA ALA A 147 -22.71 13.26 -1.25
C ALA A 147 -23.13 13.87 -2.60
N ALA A 148 -22.49 14.96 -3.04
CA ALA A 148 -22.76 15.56 -4.34
C ALA A 148 -22.38 14.61 -5.50
N LEU A 149 -21.23 13.92 -5.42
CA LEU A 149 -20.80 12.95 -6.43
C LEU A 149 -21.76 11.75 -6.49
N LYS A 150 -22.14 11.19 -5.34
CA LYS A 150 -23.13 10.10 -5.26
C LYS A 150 -24.53 10.52 -5.69
N GLY A 151 -24.91 11.78 -5.45
CA GLY A 151 -26.16 12.34 -5.93
C GLY A 151 -26.22 12.49 -7.45
N ALA A 152 -25.09 12.80 -8.08
CA ALA A 152 -24.97 12.87 -9.54
C ALA A 152 -24.86 11.48 -10.19
N ASP A 153 -24.12 10.57 -9.57
CA ASP A 153 -23.97 9.18 -10.00
C ASP A 153 -23.94 8.23 -8.78
N PRO A 154 -25.05 7.51 -8.51
CA PRO A 154 -25.11 6.54 -7.40
C PRO A 154 -24.06 5.43 -7.50
N GLN A 155 -23.65 5.07 -8.72
CA GLN A 155 -22.67 4.01 -8.99
C GLN A 155 -21.22 4.51 -8.97
N ALA A 156 -20.99 5.80 -8.70
CA ALA A 156 -19.65 6.37 -8.64
C ALA A 156 -18.79 5.62 -7.61
N SER A 157 -17.63 5.13 -8.04
CA SER A 157 -16.62 4.54 -7.16
C SER A 157 -15.76 5.64 -6.56
N ILE A 158 -15.77 5.76 -5.22
CA ILE A 158 -15.07 6.82 -4.50
C ILE A 158 -14.15 6.18 -3.46
N ALA A 159 -12.88 6.55 -3.48
CA ALA A 159 -11.91 6.22 -2.45
C ALA A 159 -11.44 7.50 -1.76
N VAL A 160 -11.38 7.47 -0.42
CA VAL A 160 -10.80 8.56 0.37
C VAL A 160 -9.51 8.08 1.03
N LEU A 161 -8.41 8.72 0.68
CA LEU A 161 -7.09 8.42 1.23
C LEU A 161 -6.78 9.42 2.35
N VAL A 162 -6.34 8.91 3.50
CA VAL A 162 -5.93 9.74 4.65
C VAL A 162 -4.53 9.34 5.10
N ALA A 163 -3.76 10.30 5.60
CA ALA A 163 -2.40 10.06 6.07
C ALA A 163 -2.32 9.22 7.36
N ALA A 164 -3.39 9.21 8.18
CA ALA A 164 -3.42 8.48 9.45
C ALA A 164 -4.81 7.90 9.74
N ARG A 165 -4.84 6.73 10.36
CA ARG A 165 -6.07 6.00 10.71
C ARG A 165 -7.08 6.85 11.50
N ARG A 166 -6.61 7.63 12.48
CA ARG A 166 -7.46 8.53 13.29
C ARG A 166 -8.30 9.49 12.45
N HIS A 167 -7.80 9.92 11.28
CA HIS A 167 -8.55 10.81 10.39
C HIS A 167 -9.69 10.06 9.66
N ALA A 168 -9.49 8.77 9.34
CA ALA A 168 -10.52 7.93 8.76
C ALA A 168 -11.68 7.69 9.74
N GLU A 169 -11.38 7.48 11.03
CA GLU A 169 -12.40 7.24 12.07
C GLU A 169 -13.40 8.41 12.15
N HIS A 170 -12.91 9.65 12.24
CA HIS A 170 -13.79 10.83 12.26
C HIS A 170 -14.59 11.01 10.96
N LEU A 171 -13.98 10.72 9.80
CA LEU A 171 -14.65 10.84 8.51
C LEU A 171 -15.78 9.81 8.37
N ILE A 172 -15.55 8.57 8.80
CA ILE A 172 -16.56 7.50 8.74
C ILE A 172 -17.75 7.85 9.62
N THR A 173 -17.52 8.34 10.84
CA THR A 173 -18.60 8.82 11.71
C THR A 173 -19.41 9.93 11.04
N ALA A 174 -18.75 10.88 10.37
CA ALA A 174 -19.43 11.96 9.66
C ALA A 174 -20.22 11.48 8.43
N LEU A 175 -19.72 10.49 7.69
CA LEU A 175 -20.42 9.88 6.56
C LEU A 175 -21.66 9.10 7.01
N GLN A 176 -21.54 8.33 8.08
CA GLN A 176 -22.65 7.59 8.70
C GLN A 176 -23.76 8.53 9.17
N ALA A 177 -23.41 9.67 9.77
CA ALA A 177 -24.39 10.67 10.20
C ALA A 177 -25.21 11.27 9.04
N ARG A 178 -24.72 11.18 7.79
CA ARG A 178 -25.45 11.60 6.58
C ARG A 178 -25.99 10.41 5.75
N ALA A 179 -26.01 9.21 6.32
CA ALA A 179 -26.47 7.98 5.67
C ALA A 179 -25.75 7.68 4.34
N VAL A 180 -24.50 8.12 4.20
CA VAL A 180 -23.65 7.74 3.06
C VAL A 180 -22.98 6.41 3.40
N GLU A 181 -23.28 5.38 2.63
CA GLU A 181 -22.65 4.07 2.81
C GLU A 181 -21.14 4.17 2.56
N ALA A 182 -20.35 3.81 3.56
CA ALA A 182 -18.89 3.86 3.50
C ALA A 182 -18.32 2.57 4.08
N ILE A 183 -17.48 1.90 3.29
CA ILE A 183 -16.71 0.74 3.75
C ILE A 183 -15.39 1.27 4.27
N GLY A 184 -15.27 1.36 5.59
CA GLY A 184 -14.01 1.72 6.21
C GLY A 184 -13.10 0.50 6.35
N VAL A 185 -11.85 0.63 5.94
CA VAL A 185 -10.83 -0.42 6.05
C VAL A 185 -10.54 -0.68 7.53
N HIS A 186 -10.94 -1.85 8.02
CA HIS A 186 -10.62 -2.38 9.36
C HIS A 186 -10.97 -1.48 10.55
N LEU A 187 -12.20 -0.98 10.70
CA LEU A 187 -12.55 -0.23 11.94
C LEU A 187 -12.41 -1.08 13.20
N VAL A 188 -12.63 -2.40 13.11
CA VAL A 188 -12.28 -3.36 14.17
C VAL A 188 -11.51 -4.51 13.52
N PRO A 189 -10.22 -4.71 13.85
CA PRO A 189 -9.50 -5.89 13.41
C PRO A 189 -10.26 -7.15 13.83
N LEU A 190 -10.39 -8.15 12.97
CA LEU A 190 -11.08 -9.40 13.29
C LEU A 190 -10.51 -10.02 14.58
N GLN A 191 -9.18 -9.95 14.74
CA GLN A 191 -8.44 -10.39 15.93
C GLN A 191 -8.79 -9.64 17.24
N ALA A 192 -9.43 -8.47 17.17
CA ALA A 192 -9.87 -7.72 18.34
C ALA A 192 -11.23 -8.21 18.86
N LEU A 193 -12.00 -8.93 18.05
CA LEU A 193 -13.29 -9.49 18.45
C LEU A 193 -13.06 -10.63 19.45
N ALA A 194 -13.71 -10.56 20.61
CA ALA A 194 -13.55 -11.55 21.68
C ALA A 194 -13.80 -12.99 21.17
N VAL A 195 -14.90 -13.19 20.43
CA VAL A 195 -15.25 -14.49 19.83
C VAL A 195 -14.14 -15.05 18.92
N VAL A 196 -13.46 -14.19 18.16
CA VAL A 196 -12.40 -14.62 17.25
C VAL A 196 -11.15 -15.02 18.05
N ARG A 197 -10.80 -14.26 19.09
CA ARG A 197 -9.68 -14.61 19.97
C ARG A 197 -9.90 -15.95 20.66
N ASP A 198 -11.12 -16.19 21.14
CA ASP A 198 -11.48 -17.42 21.84
C ASP A 198 -11.41 -18.63 20.87
N LEU A 199 -11.90 -18.48 19.64
CA LEU A 199 -11.81 -19.53 18.61
C LEU A 199 -10.38 -19.80 18.13
N VAL A 200 -9.55 -18.76 18.03
CA VAL A 200 -8.13 -18.92 17.71
C VAL A 200 -7.40 -19.63 18.84
N ALA A 201 -7.69 -19.28 20.10
CA ALA A 201 -7.14 -19.96 21.27
C ALA A 201 -7.53 -21.44 21.30
N LEU A 202 -8.80 -21.77 21.00
CA LEU A 202 -9.26 -23.16 20.89
C LEU A 202 -8.48 -23.92 19.81
N THR A 203 -8.37 -23.35 18.60
CA THR A 203 -7.61 -23.96 17.50
C THR A 203 -6.14 -24.20 17.89
N ARG A 204 -5.50 -23.22 18.53
CA ARG A 204 -4.11 -23.36 18.99
C ARG A 204 -3.95 -24.45 20.05
N ALA A 205 -4.86 -24.51 21.02
CA ALA A 205 -4.86 -25.53 22.06
C ALA A 205 -5.03 -26.95 21.47
N LEU A 206 -5.87 -27.11 20.44
CA LEU A 206 -6.09 -28.39 19.75
C LEU A 206 -4.92 -28.78 18.83
N CYS A 207 -4.30 -27.82 18.14
CA CYS A 207 -3.16 -28.09 17.25
C CYS A 207 -1.84 -28.30 18.02
N HIS A 208 -1.67 -27.65 19.17
CA HIS A 208 -0.49 -27.75 20.00
C HIS A 208 -0.89 -27.88 21.47
N LEU A 209 -1.04 -29.13 21.93
CA LEU A 209 -1.47 -29.45 23.29
C LEU A 209 -0.57 -28.84 24.38
N GLY A 210 0.67 -28.47 24.06
CA GLY A 210 1.61 -27.80 24.96
C GLY A 210 1.43 -26.28 25.09
N ASP A 211 0.54 -25.64 24.32
CA ASP A 211 0.30 -24.19 24.38
C ASP A 211 -0.53 -23.84 25.62
N ARG A 212 0.15 -23.65 26.76
CA ARG A 212 -0.48 -23.30 28.05
C ARG A 212 -1.29 -22.00 27.99
N THR A 213 -0.83 -21.02 27.21
CA THR A 213 -1.51 -19.74 27.06
C THR A 213 -2.84 -19.91 26.32
N ALA A 214 -2.85 -20.73 25.27
CA ALA A 214 -4.07 -21.08 24.55
C ALA A 214 -5.07 -21.84 25.45
N TRP A 215 -4.60 -22.82 26.22
CA TRP A 215 -5.46 -23.54 27.17
C TRP A 215 -6.06 -22.63 28.25
N LEU A 216 -5.26 -21.72 28.82
CA LEU A 216 -5.76 -20.75 29.80
C LEU A 216 -6.82 -19.82 29.19
N ALA A 217 -6.62 -19.37 27.95
CA ALA A 217 -7.62 -18.57 27.24
C ALA A 217 -8.91 -19.35 26.98
N VAL A 218 -8.83 -20.62 26.56
CA VAL A 218 -9.99 -21.51 26.37
C VAL A 218 -10.77 -21.71 27.66
N LEU A 219 -10.09 -21.96 28.78
CA LEU A 219 -10.74 -22.16 30.08
C LEU A 219 -11.46 -20.90 30.56
N ARG A 220 -10.95 -19.71 30.21
CA ARG A 220 -11.56 -18.41 30.56
C ARG A 220 -12.62 -17.94 29.57
N ALA A 221 -12.72 -18.56 28.39
CA ALA A 221 -13.69 -18.18 27.38
C ALA A 221 -15.13 -18.42 27.88
N PRO A 222 -16.14 -17.72 27.33
CA PRO A 222 -17.52 -17.75 27.83
C PRO A 222 -18.15 -19.15 27.92
N TRP A 223 -17.69 -20.11 27.10
CA TRP A 223 -18.17 -21.49 27.12
C TRP A 223 -17.59 -22.37 28.23
N CYS A 224 -16.45 -21.99 28.81
CA CYS A 224 -15.83 -22.72 29.94
C CYS A 224 -16.04 -21.97 31.26
N GLY A 225 -15.87 -20.64 31.25
CA GLY A 225 -16.20 -19.77 32.39
C GLY A 225 -15.33 -19.94 33.63
N ALA A 226 -14.11 -20.51 33.51
CA ALA A 226 -13.22 -20.65 34.65
C ALA A 226 -12.64 -19.29 35.09
N SER A 227 -12.75 -18.98 36.38
CA SER A 227 -12.10 -17.83 37.01
C SER A 227 -10.74 -18.23 37.59
N LEU A 228 -9.83 -17.25 37.72
CA LEU A 228 -8.63 -17.46 38.55
C LEU A 228 -9.08 -17.46 40.01
N ALA A 229 -8.56 -18.40 40.80
CA ALA A 229 -8.66 -18.32 42.24
C ALA A 229 -8.05 -16.99 42.68
N THR A 230 -8.89 -16.11 43.21
CA THR A 230 -8.48 -14.87 43.89
C THR A 230 -7.85 -15.17 45.23
#